data_AF-A0A7C9CX45-F1
#
_entry.id   AF-A0A7C9CX45-F1
#
_cell.length_a   1.000
_cell.length_b   1.000
_cell.length_c   1.000
_cell.angle_alpha   90.00
_cell.angle_beta   90.00
_cell.angle_gamma   90.00
#
_symmetry.space_group_name_H-M   'P 1'
#
loop_
_entity.id
_entity.type
_entity.pdbx_description
1 polymer ?
#
loop_
_entity_poly.entity_id
_entity_poly.type
_entity_poly.pdbx_seq_one_letter_code
_entity_poly.pdbx_strand_id
1 'polypeptide(L)'
;MADYHFVYKDVEGASTQWDDIQRKLGNLPEKPPPFKPPPFIPAEDEDSKPKDKSWIDSKTQDELEDLEDDLEDDRFLEEYRKKRLAEMKEAVKVAKFGSIIPISGPDFIREVSQAPPDVWVVVLLYKEGFAACELLMKCLEELARRYPATKFVKIISTDCIPNYPDCNLPTLLVYNNGAVKANYVGLHSFGRRCTPEGVALVLCQSDPVLNDGQTGGDSSRKSVIDGESKRLIEKFVTEQENADDDSSSD
;
A
#
# COMPACT_ATOMS: atom_id res chain seq x y z
N MET A 1 -38.80 -39.25 18.29
CA MET A 1 -37.70 -39.57 17.34
C MET A 1 -38.19 -39.19 15.96
N ALA A 2 -37.72 -38.05 15.44
CA ALA A 2 -37.91 -37.72 14.02
C ALA A 2 -36.64 -38.18 13.31
N ASP A 3 -36.79 -39.20 12.46
CA ASP A 3 -35.68 -39.77 11.71
C ASP A 3 -35.47 -38.92 10.45
N TYR A 4 -34.44 -38.07 10.46
CA TYR A 4 -34.15 -37.14 9.37
C TYR A 4 -33.37 -37.87 8.29
N HIS A 5 -34.04 -38.22 7.19
CA HIS A 5 -33.40 -38.71 5.98
C HIS A 5 -32.75 -37.55 5.21
N PHE A 6 -31.41 -37.47 5.22
CA PHE A 6 -30.65 -36.48 4.48
C PHE A 6 -30.55 -36.85 2.99
N VAL A 7 -31.23 -36.11 2.13
CA VAL A 7 -31.07 -36.19 0.66
C VAL A 7 -29.98 -35.18 0.27
N TYR A 8 -28.81 -35.67 -0.12
CA TYR A 8 -27.77 -34.84 -0.73
C TYR A 8 -28.08 -34.64 -2.21
N LYS A 9 -27.98 -33.40 -2.68
CA LYS A 9 -28.02 -33.06 -4.11
C LYS A 9 -26.61 -32.69 -4.54
N ASP A 10 -26.01 -33.52 -5.38
CA ASP A 10 -24.75 -33.19 -6.02
C ASP A 10 -24.99 -32.33 -7.27
N VAL A 11 -23.91 -31.73 -7.77
CA VAL A 11 -23.88 -30.77 -8.89
C VAL A 11 -24.45 -31.36 -10.20
N GLU A 12 -24.59 -32.69 -10.30
CA GLU A 12 -25.01 -33.40 -11.52
C GLU A 12 -26.26 -34.28 -11.33
N GLY A 13 -26.98 -34.13 -10.21
CA GLY A 13 -28.24 -34.83 -9.95
C GLY A 13 -28.36 -35.41 -8.54
N ALA A 14 -29.58 -35.83 -8.17
CA ALA A 14 -29.88 -36.36 -6.84
C ALA A 14 -29.44 -37.83 -6.72
N SER A 15 -28.36 -38.10 -5.99
CA SER A 15 -28.06 -39.43 -5.44
C SER A 15 -28.09 -39.36 -3.92
N THR A 16 -28.73 -40.35 -3.29
CA THR A 16 -28.81 -40.40 -1.82
C THR A 16 -27.55 -41.05 -1.24
N GLN A 17 -27.25 -40.78 0.04
CA GLN A 17 -26.14 -41.45 0.74
C GLN A 17 -26.28 -42.98 0.72
N TRP A 18 -27.52 -43.49 0.65
CA TRP A 18 -27.80 -44.91 0.48
C TRP A 18 -27.32 -45.45 -0.87
N ASP A 19 -27.49 -44.71 -1.96
CA ASP A 19 -27.05 -45.12 -3.30
C ASP A 19 -25.53 -45.25 -3.38
N ASP A 20 -24.80 -44.36 -2.70
CA ASP A 20 -23.34 -44.38 -2.67
C ASP A 20 -22.80 -45.52 -1.81
N ILE A 21 -23.47 -45.82 -0.69
CA ILE A 21 -23.15 -46.98 0.16
C ILE A 21 -23.42 -48.29 -0.59
N GLN A 22 -24.53 -48.40 -1.34
CA GLN A 22 -24.85 -49.59 -2.15
C GLN A 22 -23.86 -49.79 -3.31
N ARG A 23 -23.39 -48.70 -3.96
CA ARG A 23 -22.29 -48.76 -4.94
C ARG A 23 -21.00 -49.25 -4.31
N LYS A 24 -20.65 -48.75 -3.11
CA LYS A 24 -19.44 -49.18 -2.38
C LYS A 24 -19.49 -50.64 -1.94
N LEU A 25 -20.69 -51.16 -1.63
CA LEU A 25 -20.93 -52.56 -1.30
C LEU A 25 -21.05 -53.46 -2.55
N GLY A 26 -21.02 -52.90 -3.75
CA GLY A 26 -21.06 -53.64 -5.02
C GLY A 26 -22.46 -54.08 -5.48
N ASN A 27 -23.51 -53.61 -4.81
CA ASN A 27 -24.90 -53.95 -5.14
C ASN A 27 -25.49 -53.11 -6.28
N LEU A 28 -24.87 -51.99 -6.63
CA LEU A 28 -25.35 -51.04 -7.63
C LEU A 28 -24.20 -50.70 -8.61
N PRO A 29 -24.46 -50.55 -9.92
CA PRO A 29 -23.43 -50.23 -10.91
C PRO A 29 -22.78 -48.87 -10.65
N GLU A 30 -21.50 -48.73 -11.04
CA GLU A 30 -20.73 -47.49 -10.87
C GLU A 30 -21.36 -46.31 -11.63
N LYS A 31 -21.28 -45.12 -11.04
CA LYS A 31 -21.87 -43.90 -11.62
C LYS A 31 -21.09 -43.51 -12.89
N PRO A 32 -21.76 -43.08 -13.97
CA PRO A 32 -21.07 -42.59 -15.15
C PRO A 32 -20.11 -41.45 -14.78
N PRO A 33 -18.94 -41.36 -15.45
CA PRO A 33 -17.97 -40.32 -15.17
C PRO A 33 -18.57 -38.94 -15.46
N PRO A 34 -18.21 -37.92 -14.66
CA PRO A 34 -18.77 -36.57 -14.81
C PRO A 34 -18.44 -35.99 -16.18
N PHE A 35 -19.44 -35.41 -16.85
CA PHE A 35 -19.25 -34.73 -18.12
C PHE A 35 -18.48 -33.44 -17.89
N LYS A 36 -17.20 -33.43 -18.26
CA LYS A 36 -16.38 -32.22 -18.24
C LYS A 36 -16.38 -31.63 -19.65
N PRO A 37 -16.96 -30.43 -19.87
CA PRO A 37 -16.77 -29.75 -21.14
C PRO A 37 -15.26 -29.52 -21.36
N PRO A 38 -14.79 -29.55 -22.61
CA PRO A 38 -13.40 -29.23 -22.90
C PRO A 38 -13.06 -27.84 -22.35
N PRO A 39 -11.82 -27.63 -21.86
CA PRO A 39 -11.34 -26.30 -21.50
C PRO A 39 -11.62 -25.34 -22.66
N PHE A 40 -12.09 -24.13 -22.36
CA PHE A 40 -12.29 -23.11 -23.37
C PHE A 40 -10.96 -22.83 -24.09
N ILE A 41 -10.93 -23.05 -25.40
CA ILE A 41 -9.81 -22.71 -26.29
C ILE A 41 -10.29 -21.50 -27.09
N PRO A 42 -9.67 -20.30 -26.92
CA PRO A 42 -9.92 -19.17 -27.80
C PRO A 42 -9.72 -19.58 -29.26
N ALA A 43 -10.59 -19.14 -30.17
CA ALA A 43 -10.41 -19.38 -31.59
C ALA A 43 -9.05 -18.85 -32.04
N GLU A 44 -8.33 -19.60 -32.88
CA GLU A 44 -7.08 -19.15 -33.47
C GLU A 44 -7.38 -18.00 -34.44
N ASP A 45 -7.05 -16.76 -34.06
CA ASP A 45 -7.05 -15.62 -34.99
C ASP A 45 -5.96 -15.87 -36.05
N GLU A 46 -6.31 -15.78 -37.34
CA GLU A 46 -5.34 -15.91 -38.45
C GLU A 46 -4.18 -14.90 -38.32
N ASP A 47 -4.42 -13.75 -37.70
CA ASP A 47 -3.42 -12.71 -37.40
C ASP A 47 -2.42 -13.11 -36.30
N SER A 48 -2.69 -14.18 -35.54
CA SER A 48 -1.81 -14.69 -34.48
C SER A 48 -0.74 -15.64 -35.01
N LYS A 49 -0.86 -16.11 -36.26
CA LYS A 49 0.09 -17.04 -36.84
C LYS A 49 1.42 -16.33 -37.13
N PRO A 50 2.58 -16.97 -36.84
CA PRO A 50 3.88 -16.41 -37.20
C PRO A 50 3.93 -16.13 -38.70
N LYS A 51 4.13 -14.86 -39.07
CA LYS A 51 4.29 -14.43 -40.47
C LYS A 51 5.61 -14.99 -41.01
N ASP A 52 5.50 -16.05 -41.80
CA ASP A 52 6.65 -16.81 -42.30
C ASP A 52 7.37 -16.07 -43.46
N LYS A 53 8.60 -16.49 -43.79
CA LYS A 53 9.42 -15.77 -44.80
C LYS A 53 8.76 -15.66 -46.18
N SER A 54 7.96 -16.66 -46.56
CA SER A 54 7.20 -16.67 -47.82
C SER A 54 6.05 -15.67 -47.85
N TRP A 55 5.54 -15.26 -46.68
CA TRP A 55 4.50 -14.23 -46.56
C TRP A 55 5.10 -12.85 -46.82
N ILE A 56 6.31 -12.59 -46.32
CA ILE A 56 7.05 -11.34 -46.53
C ILE A 56 7.44 -11.17 -48.00
N ASP A 57 7.90 -12.24 -48.65
CA ASP A 57 8.34 -12.23 -50.06
C ASP A 57 7.19 -12.04 -51.06
N SER A 58 5.94 -12.21 -50.60
CA SER A 58 4.74 -12.04 -51.42
C SER A 58 4.18 -10.61 -51.44
N LYS A 59 4.73 -9.71 -50.61
CA LYS A 59 4.24 -8.34 -50.47
C LYS A 59 4.97 -7.36 -51.39
N THR A 60 4.24 -6.34 -51.81
CA THR A 60 4.80 -5.22 -52.59
C THR A 60 5.53 -4.23 -51.69
N GLN A 61 6.41 -3.41 -52.26
CA GLN A 61 7.26 -2.49 -51.49
C GLN A 61 6.44 -1.48 -50.66
N ASP A 62 5.33 -0.96 -51.19
CA ASP A 62 4.43 -0.08 -50.44
C ASP A 62 3.75 -0.82 -49.26
N GLU A 63 3.35 -2.08 -49.46
CA GLU A 63 2.73 -2.89 -48.38
C GLU A 63 3.73 -3.31 -47.29
N LEU A 64 5.03 -3.31 -47.60
CA LEU A 64 6.11 -3.56 -46.65
C LEU A 64 6.40 -2.32 -45.80
N GLU A 65 6.28 -1.12 -46.39
CA GLU A 65 6.47 0.16 -45.71
C GLU A 65 5.33 0.44 -44.72
N ASP A 66 4.07 0.20 -45.12
CA ASP A 66 2.91 0.29 -44.21
C ASP A 66 3.00 -0.69 -43.02
N LEU A 67 3.54 -1.90 -43.26
CA LEU A 67 3.77 -2.89 -42.20
C LEU A 67 4.91 -2.53 -41.26
N GLU A 68 5.93 -1.83 -41.75
CA GLU A 68 7.03 -1.34 -40.93
C GLU A 68 6.53 -0.29 -39.95
N ASP A 69 5.71 0.66 -40.42
CA ASP A 69 5.04 1.66 -39.59
C ASP A 69 4.12 1.01 -38.55
N ASP A 70 3.26 0.06 -38.94
CA ASP A 70 2.38 -0.67 -38.00
C ASP A 70 3.17 -1.45 -36.93
N LEU A 71 4.30 -2.08 -37.30
CA LEU A 71 5.15 -2.82 -36.38
C LEU A 71 5.97 -1.91 -35.45
N GLU A 72 6.38 -0.73 -35.92
CA GLU A 72 7.01 0.28 -35.06
C GLU A 72 6.01 0.87 -34.07
N ASP A 73 4.78 1.15 -34.49
CA ASP A 73 3.70 1.62 -33.62
C ASP A 73 3.31 0.57 -32.56
N ASP A 74 3.25 -0.71 -32.94
CA ASP A 74 3.00 -1.82 -32.00
C ASP A 74 4.13 -1.96 -30.97
N ARG A 75 5.40 -1.88 -31.39
CA ARG A 75 6.55 -1.92 -30.45
C ARG A 75 6.55 -0.72 -29.51
N PHE A 76 6.27 0.48 -30.03
CA PHE A 76 6.17 1.69 -29.22
C PHE A 76 5.03 1.60 -28.20
N LEU A 77 3.85 1.12 -28.61
CA LEU A 77 2.71 0.89 -27.73
C LEU A 77 3.00 -0.17 -26.66
N GLU A 78 3.68 -1.26 -27.01
CA GLU A 78 4.11 -2.29 -26.05
C GLU A 78 5.12 -1.75 -25.03
N GLU A 79 6.12 -1.00 -25.48
CA GLU A 79 7.10 -0.35 -24.60
C GLU A 79 6.43 0.66 -23.67
N TYR A 80 5.49 1.47 -24.19
CA TYR A 80 4.73 2.41 -23.39
C TYR A 80 3.85 1.71 -22.35
N ARG A 81 3.13 0.64 -22.74
CA ARG A 81 2.36 -0.20 -21.81
C ARG A 81 3.25 -0.80 -20.74
N LYS A 82 4.41 -1.35 -21.12
CA LYS A 82 5.38 -1.96 -20.20
C LYS A 82 5.95 -0.93 -19.23
N LYS A 83 6.28 0.27 -19.72
CA LYS A 83 6.75 1.40 -18.91
C LYS A 83 5.68 1.85 -17.91
N ARG A 84 4.44 2.07 -18.36
CA ARG A 84 3.31 2.44 -17.48
C ARG A 84 3.01 1.36 -16.44
N LEU A 85 3.08 0.08 -16.82
CA LEU A 85 2.89 -1.03 -15.89
C LEU A 85 4.03 -1.14 -14.87
N ALA A 86 5.27 -0.82 -15.26
CA ALA A 86 6.42 -0.76 -14.37
C ALA A 86 6.28 0.40 -13.36
N GLU A 87 5.94 1.60 -13.83
CA GLU A 87 5.65 2.77 -12.99
C GLU A 87 4.52 2.49 -11.99
N MET A 88 3.42 1.86 -12.45
CA MET A 88 2.30 1.48 -11.60
C MET A 88 2.71 0.43 -10.55
N LYS A 89 3.53 -0.56 -10.93
CA LYS A 89 4.05 -1.57 -10.00
C LYS A 89 5.00 -0.95 -8.96
N GLU A 90 5.79 0.04 -9.33
CA GLU A 90 6.66 0.77 -8.41
C GLU A 90 5.85 1.61 -7.42
N ALA A 91 4.86 2.36 -7.89
CA ALA A 91 3.98 3.14 -7.02
C ALA A 91 3.23 2.26 -5.99
N VAL A 92 2.75 1.08 -6.40
CA VAL A 92 2.10 0.11 -5.50
C VAL A 92 3.08 -0.49 -4.49
N LYS A 93 4.35 -0.70 -4.86
CA LYS A 93 5.39 -1.15 -3.91
C LYS A 93 5.75 -0.08 -2.88
N VAL A 94 5.51 1.20 -3.18
CA VAL A 94 5.77 2.30 -2.26
C VAL A 94 4.62 2.40 -1.25
N ALA A 95 3.36 2.31 -1.66
CA ALA A 95 2.21 2.40 -0.75
C ALA A 95 1.94 1.10 0.06
N LYS A 96 2.88 0.70 0.93
CA LYS A 96 2.79 -0.51 1.75
C LYS A 96 2.17 -0.30 3.13
N PHE A 97 2.22 0.91 3.64
CA PHE A 97 1.76 1.29 4.97
C PHE A 97 0.52 2.18 4.87
N GLY A 98 0.00 2.66 6.00
CA GLY A 98 -1.26 3.40 6.03
C GLY A 98 -1.84 3.62 7.41
N SER A 99 -1.24 2.99 8.43
CA SER A 99 -1.61 3.11 9.83
C SER A 99 -0.37 3.02 10.72
N ILE A 100 -0.52 3.42 11.98
CA ILE A 100 0.52 3.22 12.99
C ILE A 100 0.44 1.80 13.53
N ILE A 101 1.55 1.07 13.45
CA ILE A 101 1.64 -0.32 13.91
C ILE A 101 2.23 -0.33 15.34
N PRO A 102 1.53 -0.88 16.34
CA PRO A 102 2.13 -1.12 17.65
C PRO A 102 3.14 -2.26 17.57
N ILE A 103 4.33 -2.07 18.14
CA ILE A 103 5.39 -3.08 18.19
C ILE A 103 5.84 -3.31 19.63
N SER A 104 6.37 -4.51 19.88
CA SER A 104 6.98 -4.87 21.17
C SER A 104 8.51 -4.70 21.13
N GLY A 105 9.16 -4.71 22.29
CA GLY A 105 10.63 -4.66 22.41
C GLY A 105 11.39 -5.63 21.49
N PRO A 106 11.08 -6.94 21.44
CA PRO A 106 11.78 -7.88 20.56
C PRO A 106 11.51 -7.63 19.07
N ASP A 107 10.34 -7.08 18.73
CA ASP A 107 10.01 -6.74 17.33
C ASP A 107 10.78 -5.51 16.83
N PHE A 108 11.28 -4.66 17.74
CA PHE A 108 11.99 -3.42 17.38
C PHE A 108 13.12 -3.67 16.38
N ILE A 109 13.95 -4.69 16.62
CA ILE A 109 15.10 -4.98 15.75
C ILE A 109 14.63 -5.38 14.35
N ARG A 110 13.62 -6.27 14.26
CA ARG A 110 13.10 -6.76 12.98
C ARG A 110 12.39 -5.65 12.21
N GLU A 111 11.55 -4.87 12.90
CA GLU A 111 10.64 -3.92 12.27
C GLU A 111 11.28 -2.56 11.98
N VAL A 112 12.32 -2.17 12.74
CA VAL A 112 13.00 -0.87 12.65
C VAL A 112 14.44 -1.04 12.17
N SER A 113 15.28 -1.82 12.86
CA SER A 113 16.70 -1.93 12.55
C SER A 113 16.99 -2.74 11.28
N GLN A 114 16.19 -3.76 10.99
CA GLN A 114 16.30 -4.62 9.80
C GLN A 114 15.29 -4.22 8.69
N ALA A 115 14.73 -3.02 8.76
CA ALA A 115 13.85 -2.52 7.71
C ALA A 115 14.61 -2.43 6.37
N PRO A 116 13.92 -2.64 5.23
CA PRO A 116 14.52 -2.46 3.91
C PRO A 116 15.11 -1.05 3.74
N PRO A 117 16.22 -0.88 3.01
CA PRO A 117 16.89 0.42 2.83
C PRO A 117 16.01 1.46 2.13
N ASP A 118 15.01 1.01 1.37
CA ASP A 118 14.06 1.88 0.66
C ASP A 118 12.92 2.39 1.56
N VAL A 119 12.83 1.93 2.82
CA VAL A 119 11.73 2.25 3.73
C VAL A 119 12.22 3.10 4.89
N TRP A 120 11.62 4.28 5.04
CA TRP A 120 11.76 5.11 6.22
C TRP A 120 10.88 4.59 7.35
N VAL A 121 11.45 4.49 8.56
CA VAL A 121 10.72 4.03 9.75
C VAL A 121 10.70 5.14 10.79
N VAL A 122 9.49 5.59 11.14
CA VAL A 122 9.25 6.59 12.18
C VAL A 122 8.70 5.87 13.41
N VAL A 123 9.45 5.91 14.52
CA VAL A 123 9.11 5.26 15.77
C VAL A 123 8.66 6.31 16.79
N LEU A 124 7.44 6.15 17.31
CA LEU A 124 6.96 6.88 18.47
C LEU A 124 7.19 6.09 19.75
N LEU A 125 8.06 6.60 20.63
CA LEU A 125 8.15 6.16 22.02
C LEU A 125 7.11 6.92 22.84
N TYR A 126 6.18 6.18 23.42
CA TYR A 126 5.09 6.76 24.20
C TYR A 126 4.90 6.07 25.56
N LYS A 127 4.07 6.67 26.39
CA LYS A 127 3.55 6.06 27.63
C LYS A 127 2.11 6.50 27.81
N GLU A 128 1.28 5.58 28.30
CA GLU A 128 -0.14 5.85 28.52
C GLU A 128 -0.33 6.88 29.65
N GLY A 129 -1.40 7.68 29.56
CA GLY A 129 -1.72 8.73 30.55
C GLY A 129 -1.02 10.08 30.31
N PHE A 130 -0.17 10.20 29.28
CA PHE A 130 0.47 11.46 28.91
C PHE A 130 -0.27 12.11 27.74
N ALA A 131 -0.95 13.24 28.00
CA ALA A 131 -1.69 13.99 26.98
C ALA A 131 -0.82 14.41 25.77
N ALA A 132 0.45 14.72 26.02
CA ALA A 132 1.41 15.06 24.96
C ALA A 132 1.63 13.88 23.98
N CYS A 133 1.65 12.64 24.49
CA CYS A 133 1.77 11.44 23.66
C CYS A 133 0.52 11.22 22.81
N GLU A 134 -0.68 11.40 23.39
CA GLU A 134 -1.95 11.25 22.69
C GLU A 134 -2.08 12.26 21.54
N LEU A 135 -1.63 13.49 21.76
CA LEU A 135 -1.67 14.55 20.75
C LEU A 135 -0.77 14.21 19.55
N LEU A 136 0.49 13.80 19.81
CA LEU A 136 1.39 13.41 18.73
C LEU A 136 0.92 12.14 18.02
N MET A 137 0.33 11.19 18.75
CA MET A 137 -0.24 9.98 18.16
C MET A 137 -1.34 10.30 17.15
N LYS A 138 -2.27 11.20 17.48
CA LYS A 138 -3.32 11.65 16.54
C LYS A 138 -2.73 12.28 15.27
N CYS A 139 -1.69 13.09 15.41
CA CYS A 139 -1.00 13.69 14.27
C CYS A 139 -0.36 12.63 13.37
N LEU A 140 0.35 11.66 13.97
CA LEU A 140 0.99 10.57 13.23
C LEU A 140 -0.02 9.63 12.56
N GLU A 141 -1.21 9.44 13.12
CA GLU A 141 -2.25 8.60 12.50
C GLU A 141 -2.76 9.22 11.19
N GLU A 142 -2.88 10.54 11.17
CA GLU A 142 -3.22 11.28 9.96
C GLU A 142 -2.08 11.22 8.93
N LEU A 143 -0.83 11.41 9.37
CA LEU A 143 0.34 11.34 8.50
C LEU A 143 0.55 9.93 7.94
N ALA A 144 0.31 8.88 8.71
CA ALA A 144 0.41 7.50 8.25
C ALA A 144 -0.55 7.21 7.09
N ARG A 145 -1.74 7.82 7.11
CA ARG A 145 -2.73 7.70 6.01
C ARG A 145 -2.30 8.50 4.78
N ARG A 146 -1.70 9.68 4.97
CA ARG A 146 -1.24 10.56 3.88
C ARG A 146 0.02 10.00 3.20
N TYR A 147 0.91 9.35 3.94
CA TYR A 147 2.22 8.88 3.46
C TYR A 147 2.39 7.36 3.62
N PRO A 148 1.70 6.55 2.81
CA PRO A 148 1.77 5.09 2.89
C PRO A 148 3.15 4.51 2.51
N ALA A 149 4.05 5.35 1.97
CA ALA A 149 5.46 5.05 1.73
C ALA A 149 6.26 4.82 3.02
N THR A 150 5.87 5.51 4.09
CA THR A 150 6.62 5.59 5.33
C THR A 150 6.01 4.66 6.37
N LYS A 151 6.85 3.90 7.06
CA LYS A 151 6.40 3.01 8.11
C LYS A 151 6.32 3.78 9.42
N PHE A 152 5.12 3.90 9.98
CA PHE A 152 4.91 4.47 11.30
C PHE A 152 4.69 3.36 12.33
N VAL A 153 5.47 3.37 13.40
CA VAL A 153 5.35 2.40 14.49
C VAL A 153 5.28 3.10 15.84
N LYS A 154 4.64 2.46 16.82
CA LYS A 154 4.60 2.93 18.20
C LYS A 154 5.05 1.84 19.16
N ILE A 155 5.79 2.21 20.18
CA ILE A 155 6.29 1.31 21.22
C ILE A 155 6.21 1.99 22.59
N ILE A 156 5.92 1.21 23.62
CA ILE A 156 5.98 1.70 24.99
C ILE A 156 7.44 2.05 25.28
N SER A 157 7.67 3.26 25.80
CA SER A 157 9.01 3.79 26.07
C SER A 157 9.89 2.85 26.89
N THR A 158 9.35 2.21 27.92
CA THR A 158 10.04 1.23 28.77
C THR A 158 10.37 -0.09 28.08
N ASP A 159 9.58 -0.48 27.07
CA ASP A 159 9.81 -1.71 26.29
C ASP A 159 10.92 -1.51 25.27
N CYS A 160 11.09 -0.27 24.79
CA CYS A 160 12.18 0.10 23.89
C CYS A 160 13.48 0.38 24.64
N ILE A 161 13.41 1.19 25.71
CA ILE A 161 14.56 1.63 26.50
C ILE A 161 14.21 1.50 27.99
N PRO A 162 14.87 0.60 28.73
CA PRO A 162 14.64 0.45 30.16
C PRO A 162 14.88 1.77 30.91
N ASN A 163 13.97 2.13 31.82
CA ASN A 163 14.02 3.37 32.61
C ASN A 163 14.10 4.66 31.79
N TYR A 164 13.48 4.70 30.60
CA TYR A 164 13.38 5.93 29.82
C TYR A 164 12.65 7.03 30.61
N PRO A 165 13.21 8.24 30.73
CA PRO A 165 12.63 9.29 31.57
C PRO A 165 11.35 9.86 30.97
N ASP A 166 10.29 9.93 31.79
CA ASP A 166 8.97 10.39 31.37
C ASP A 166 8.96 11.84 30.85
N CYS A 167 9.88 12.71 31.33
CA CYS A 167 9.99 14.09 30.88
C CYS A 167 10.44 14.23 29.41
N ASN A 168 10.99 13.17 28.84
CA ASN A 168 11.40 13.13 27.44
C ASN A 168 10.25 12.70 26.51
N LEU A 169 9.12 12.25 27.06
CA LEU A 169 8.00 11.78 26.27
C LEU A 169 7.10 12.92 25.76
N PRO A 170 6.51 12.78 24.57
CA PRO A 170 6.77 11.72 23.58
C PRO A 170 8.14 11.89 22.90
N THR A 171 8.76 10.81 22.46
CA THR A 171 9.99 10.87 21.65
C THR A 171 9.76 10.24 20.29
N LEU A 172 10.19 10.93 19.22
CA LEU A 172 10.10 10.47 17.85
C LEU A 172 11.50 10.14 17.32
N LEU A 173 11.71 8.89 16.91
CA LEU A 173 12.96 8.45 16.29
C LEU A 173 12.72 8.16 14.81
N VAL A 174 13.61 8.66 13.96
CA VAL A 174 13.57 8.41 12.52
C VAL A 174 14.74 7.49 12.17
N TYR A 175 14.43 6.35 11.58
CA TYR A 175 15.38 5.36 11.12
C TYR A 175 15.34 5.22 9.60
N ASN A 176 16.51 5.03 9.01
CA ASN A 176 16.66 4.57 7.64
C ASN A 176 17.96 3.78 7.51
N ASN A 177 17.89 2.64 6.81
CA ASN A 177 19.02 1.76 6.52
C ASN A 177 19.75 1.33 7.80
N GLY A 178 18.99 0.98 8.84
CA GLY A 178 19.49 0.55 10.14
C GLY A 178 20.10 1.65 11.02
N ALA A 179 20.17 2.90 10.56
CA ALA A 179 20.75 4.02 11.29
C ALA A 179 19.70 5.03 11.73
N VAL A 180 19.90 5.63 12.92
CA VAL A 180 19.12 6.78 13.38
C VAL A 180 19.51 8.00 12.55
N LYS A 181 18.51 8.63 11.93
CA LYS A 181 18.66 9.85 11.12
C LYS A 181 18.25 11.09 11.89
N ALA A 182 17.20 10.98 12.70
CA ALA A 182 16.74 12.08 13.55
C ALA A 182 16.17 11.55 14.87
N ASN A 183 16.27 12.39 15.91
CA ASN A 183 15.74 12.13 17.23
C ASN A 183 15.10 13.42 17.77
N TYR A 184 13.79 13.40 17.96
CA TYR A 184 13.01 14.53 18.48
C TYR A 184 12.44 14.16 19.84
N VAL A 185 12.91 14.84 20.88
CA VAL A 185 12.48 14.60 22.26
C VAL A 185 11.39 15.61 22.62
N GLY A 186 10.28 15.15 23.20
CA GLY A 186 9.15 16.01 23.56
C GLY A 186 8.44 16.68 22.37
N LEU A 187 7.55 17.63 22.69
CA LEU A 187 6.74 18.35 21.68
C LEU A 187 7.35 19.65 21.17
N HIS A 188 8.40 20.16 21.81
CA HIS A 188 8.96 21.48 21.51
C HIS A 188 9.47 21.60 20.07
N SER A 189 9.87 20.48 19.47
CA SER A 189 10.35 20.42 18.08
C SER A 189 9.22 20.60 17.05
N PHE A 190 7.95 20.34 17.42
CA PHE A 190 6.80 20.32 16.51
C PHE A 190 5.92 21.58 16.57
N GLY A 191 6.43 22.65 17.21
CA GLY A 191 5.74 23.93 17.34
C GLY A 191 4.67 23.96 18.45
N ARG A 192 4.16 25.16 18.74
CA ARG A 192 3.31 25.45 19.92
C ARG A 192 2.00 24.64 19.98
N ARG A 193 1.40 24.30 18.83
CA ARG A 193 0.13 23.56 18.74
C ARG A 193 0.28 22.11 18.27
N CYS A 194 1.51 21.67 17.93
CA CYS A 194 1.82 20.33 17.40
C CYS A 194 0.73 19.82 16.42
N THR A 195 0.69 20.41 15.23
CA THR A 195 -0.23 20.04 14.16
C THR A 195 0.38 18.94 13.28
N PRO A 196 -0.42 18.13 12.57
CA PRO A 196 0.09 17.12 11.65
C PRO A 196 0.97 17.76 10.55
N GLU A 197 0.61 18.93 10.05
CA GLU A 197 1.41 19.68 9.09
C GLU A 197 2.76 20.11 9.69
N GLY A 198 2.77 20.59 10.94
CA GLY A 198 4.00 20.96 11.64
C GLY A 198 4.94 19.77 11.85
N VAL A 199 4.38 18.61 12.22
CA VAL A 199 5.13 17.35 12.35
C VAL A 199 5.70 16.93 11.00
N ALA A 200 4.91 17.01 9.93
CA ALA A 200 5.37 16.67 8.58
C ALA A 200 6.53 17.57 8.12
N LEU A 201 6.42 18.88 8.35
CA LEU A 201 7.47 19.84 8.01
C LEU A 201 8.79 19.49 8.72
N VAL A 202 8.74 19.19 10.02
CA VAL A 202 9.93 18.79 10.80
C VAL A 202 10.54 17.50 10.27
N LEU A 203 9.71 16.51 9.92
CA LEU A 203 10.18 15.24 9.35
C LEU A 203 10.87 15.42 8.00
N CYS A 204 10.46 16.41 7.19
CA CYS A 204 11.00 16.64 5.85
C CYS A 204 12.23 17.57 5.80
N GLN A 205 12.62 18.20 6.91
CA GLN A 205 13.71 19.19 6.94
C GLN A 205 15.07 18.63 6.50
N SER A 206 15.44 17.43 6.96
CA SER A 206 16.76 16.85 6.70
C SER A 206 16.74 15.76 5.63
N ASP A 207 15.65 15.00 5.52
CA ASP A 207 15.55 13.84 4.63
C ASP A 207 14.13 13.69 4.01
N PRO A 208 13.96 12.96 2.88
CA PRO A 208 12.65 12.65 2.30
C PRO A 208 11.93 11.58 3.14
N VAL A 209 11.78 11.83 4.44
CA VAL A 209 11.15 10.88 5.35
C VAL A 209 9.72 10.60 4.90
N LEU A 210 9.02 11.64 4.45
CA LEU A 210 7.68 11.54 3.86
C LEU A 210 7.81 11.64 2.34
N ASN A 211 7.29 10.64 1.64
CA ASN A 211 7.27 10.57 0.18
C ASN A 211 5.82 10.38 -0.28
N ASP A 212 5.40 11.20 -1.24
CA ASP A 212 4.07 11.14 -1.87
C ASP A 212 3.96 10.01 -2.92
N GLY A 213 5.07 9.33 -3.22
CA GLY A 213 5.13 8.23 -4.19
C GLY A 213 4.96 8.68 -5.64
N GLN A 214 4.89 9.99 -5.90
CA GLN A 214 4.60 10.55 -7.23
C GLN A 214 5.83 11.11 -7.93
N THR A 215 6.93 11.41 -7.24
CA THR A 215 8.11 12.03 -7.86
C THR A 215 9.43 11.56 -7.27
N GLY A 216 10.50 11.56 -8.07
CA GLY A 216 11.83 11.15 -7.62
C GLY A 216 12.47 12.14 -6.63
N GLY A 217 13.06 11.59 -5.57
CA GLY A 217 14.07 12.22 -4.69
C GLY A 217 13.79 13.65 -4.26
N ASP A 218 14.53 14.60 -4.83
CA ASP A 218 14.52 16.02 -4.43
C ASP A 218 13.26 16.79 -4.85
N SER A 219 12.57 16.33 -5.91
CA SER A 219 11.33 16.97 -6.35
C SER A 219 10.18 16.64 -5.41
N SER A 220 10.11 15.39 -4.91
CA SER A 220 9.07 14.95 -3.97
C SER A 220 9.21 15.64 -2.61
N ARG A 221 10.43 15.92 -2.16
CA ARG A 221 10.65 16.68 -0.92
C ARG A 221 10.06 18.08 -0.98
N LYS A 222 10.34 18.78 -2.09
CA LYS A 222 9.84 20.15 -2.30
C LYS A 222 8.32 20.16 -2.46
N SER A 223 7.73 19.21 -3.17
CA SER A 223 6.27 19.11 -3.30
C SER A 223 5.59 18.83 -1.95
N VAL A 224 6.15 17.93 -1.14
CA VAL A 224 5.63 17.65 0.20
C VAL A 224 5.74 18.87 1.11
N ILE A 225 6.90 19.53 1.15
CA ILE A 225 7.09 20.74 1.99
C ILE A 225 6.15 21.87 1.55
N ASP A 226 6.04 22.14 0.25
CA ASP A 226 5.15 23.17 -0.29
C ASP A 226 3.67 22.84 -0.01
N GLY A 227 3.27 21.58 -0.20
CA GLY A 227 1.92 21.11 0.08
C GLY A 227 1.53 21.25 1.56
N GLU A 228 2.40 20.83 2.47
CA GLU A 228 2.15 20.94 3.91
C GLU A 228 2.21 22.41 4.39
N SER A 229 3.08 23.23 3.81
CA SER A 229 3.14 24.68 4.08
C SER A 229 1.85 25.38 3.65
N LYS A 230 1.32 25.07 2.46
CA LYS A 230 0.04 25.58 1.96
C LYS A 230 -1.12 25.19 2.86
N ARG A 231 -1.20 23.91 3.26
CA ARG A 231 -2.23 23.42 4.20
C ARG A 231 -2.17 24.11 5.56
N LEU A 232 -0.96 24.37 6.06
CA LEU A 232 -0.76 25.08 7.32
C LEU A 232 -1.28 26.52 7.24
N ILE A 233 -0.98 27.22 6.13
CA ILE A 233 -1.44 28.59 5.88
C ILE A 233 -2.96 28.62 5.72
N GLU A 234 -3.54 27.72 4.92
CA GLU A 234 -4.98 27.61 4.70
C GLU A 234 -5.73 27.39 6.02
N LYS A 235 -5.27 26.44 6.86
CA LYS A 235 -5.85 26.23 8.19
C LYS A 235 -5.78 27.47 9.07
N PHE A 236 -4.67 28.21 9.03
CA PHE A 236 -4.52 29.44 9.82
C PHE A 236 -5.46 30.54 9.34
N VAL A 237 -5.61 30.71 8.01
CA VAL A 237 -6.55 31.67 7.42
C VAL A 237 -8.00 31.31 7.80
N THR A 238 -8.39 30.05 7.67
CA THR A 238 -9.73 29.59 8.05
C THR A 238 -10.01 29.74 9.55
N GLU A 239 -9.04 29.47 10.43
CA GLU A 239 -9.19 29.72 11.87
C GLU A 239 -9.44 31.21 12.17
N GLN A 240 -8.80 32.11 11.44
CA GLN A 240 -8.95 33.55 11.62
C GLN A 240 -10.28 34.07 11.07
N GLU A 241 -10.70 33.62 9.89
CA GLU A 241 -12.00 33.98 9.30
C GLU A 241 -13.18 33.57 10.20
N ASN A 242 -13.12 32.38 10.82
CA ASN A 242 -14.15 31.94 11.76
C ASN A 242 -14.14 32.74 13.08
N ALA A 243 -12.98 33.23 13.52
CA ALA A 243 -12.87 34.04 14.73
C ALA A 243 -13.41 35.47 14.52
N ASP A 244 -13.27 36.00 13.31
CA ASP A 244 -13.78 37.33 12.95
C ASP A 244 -15.31 37.34 12.77
N ASP A 245 -15.92 36.23 12.31
CA ASP A 245 -17.38 36.09 12.18
C ASP A 245 -18.10 35.95 13.55
N ASP A 246 -17.50 35.25 14.52
CA ASP A 246 -18.05 35.14 15.88
C ASP A 246 -17.93 36.46 16.66
N SER A 247 -16.97 37.33 16.32
CA SER A 247 -16.81 38.64 16.97
C SER A 247 -17.75 39.73 16.42
N SER A 248 -18.45 39.48 15.30
CA SER A 248 -19.36 40.47 14.68
C SER A 248 -20.83 40.27 15.08
N SER A 249 -21.13 39.36 16.01
CA SER A 249 -22.50 38.99 16.42
C SER A 249 -22.92 39.46 17.83
N ASP A 250 -22.18 40.38 18.47
CA ASP A 250 -22.55 41.01 19.75
C ASP A 250 -22.92 42.50 19.60
#